data_AF-A0A9D9ZK89-F1
#
_entry.id   AF-A0A9D9ZK89-F1
#
_cell.length_a   1.000
_cell.length_b   1.000
_cell.length_c   1.000
_cell.angle_alpha   90.00
_cell.angle_beta   90.00
_cell.angle_gamma   90.00
#
_symmetry.space_group_name_H-M   'P 1'
#
loop_
_entity.id
_entity.type
_entity.pdbx_description
1 polymer ?
#
loop_
_entity_poly.entity_id
_entity_poly.type
_entity_poly.pdbx_seq_one_letter_code
_entity_poly.pdbx_strand_id
1 'polypeptide(L)'
;MIKLTKDEGDRVKRYFRNPTKEELENRKRFMDGVVERISKREEIEKELVKSLKKLQNNNAIHISRIIDTIDNIQKFIDNVTYEEFKDNDMLVSAVILKFEIVGEIAKNISEELRNKDNGINWKDLIEYRNYLIDNYFEIDLNTLWEMINNDLVKLKEKLLMIK
;
A
#
# COMPACT_ATOMS: atom_id res chain seq x y z
N MET A 1 -27.61 34.67 50.03
CA MET A 1 -26.24 34.42 50.50
C MET A 1 -26.00 32.91 50.41
N ILE A 2 -25.16 32.44 49.50
CA ILE A 2 -24.89 30.99 49.38
C ILE A 2 -23.98 30.60 50.55
N LYS A 3 -24.43 29.70 51.44
CA LYS A 3 -23.59 29.13 52.50
C LYS A 3 -22.89 27.90 51.95
N LEU A 4 -21.59 28.01 51.69
CA LEU A 4 -20.75 26.87 51.35
C LEU A 4 -20.49 26.02 52.61
N THR A 5 -20.47 24.72 52.46
CA THR A 5 -19.91 23.82 53.47
C THR A 5 -18.41 24.08 53.63
N LYS A 6 -17.83 23.60 54.73
CA LYS A 6 -16.39 23.77 55.01
C LYS A 6 -15.53 23.23 53.86
N ASP A 7 -15.88 22.05 53.35
CA ASP A 7 -15.16 21.40 52.26
C ASP A 7 -15.31 22.17 50.94
N GLU A 8 -16.51 22.65 50.60
CA GLU A 8 -16.72 23.50 49.44
C GLU A 8 -15.97 24.84 49.54
N GLY A 9 -15.97 25.45 50.73
CA GLY A 9 -15.21 26.67 51.01
C GLY A 9 -13.70 26.47 50.87
N ASP A 10 -13.19 25.33 51.32
CA ASP A 10 -11.77 24.97 51.20
C ASP A 10 -11.37 24.65 49.75
N ARG A 11 -12.28 24.05 48.96
CA ARG A 11 -12.08 23.88 47.50
C ARG A 11 -12.01 25.24 46.80
N VAL A 12 -12.96 26.14 47.09
CA VAL A 12 -13.01 27.49 46.50
C VAL A 12 -11.74 28.28 46.81
N LYS A 13 -11.28 28.27 48.06
CA LYS A 13 -10.00 28.90 48.44
C LYS A 13 -8.80 28.30 47.71
N ARG A 14 -8.82 26.99 47.43
CA ARG A 14 -7.76 26.31 46.65
C ARG A 14 -7.71 26.78 45.20
N TYR A 15 -8.85 27.14 44.60
CA TYR A 15 -8.92 27.65 43.22
C TYR A 15 -8.40 29.08 43.08
N PHE A 16 -8.61 29.93 44.08
CA PHE A 16 -8.22 31.35 44.02
C PHE A 16 -6.81 31.65 44.52
N ARG A 17 -6.08 30.65 45.03
CA ARG A 17 -4.68 30.82 45.43
C ARG A 17 -3.72 30.33 44.36
N ASN A 18 -2.49 30.85 44.39
CA ASN A 18 -1.41 30.28 43.60
C ASN A 18 -1.14 28.83 44.06
N PRO A 19 -0.95 27.88 43.12
CA PRO A 19 -0.61 26.51 43.45
C PRO A 19 0.78 26.45 44.11
N THR A 20 0.94 25.50 45.02
CA THR A 20 2.26 25.19 45.62
C THR A 20 3.16 24.47 44.62
N LYS A 21 4.48 24.44 44.88
CA LYS A 21 5.43 23.67 44.05
C LYS A 21 5.06 22.19 43.98
N GLU A 22 4.66 21.59 45.09
CA GLU A 22 4.21 20.20 45.17
C GLU A 22 2.95 19.95 44.33
N GLU A 23 1.97 20.87 44.36
CA GLU A 23 0.78 20.77 43.51
C GLU A 23 1.11 20.89 42.02
N LEU A 24 2.08 21.73 41.66
CA LEU A 24 2.57 21.84 40.28
C LEU A 24 3.30 20.58 39.83
N GLU A 25 4.15 20.00 40.68
CA GLU A 25 4.83 18.73 40.40
C GLU A 25 3.85 17.57 40.26
N ASN A 26 2.85 17.49 41.13
CA ASN A 26 1.79 16.48 41.05
C ASN A 26 0.97 16.62 39.77
N ARG A 27 0.63 17.86 39.36
CA ARG A 27 -0.03 18.12 38.07
C ARG A 27 0.86 17.72 36.89
N LYS A 28 2.16 18.03 36.95
CA LYS A 28 3.12 17.64 35.91
C LYS A 28 3.19 16.11 35.79
N ARG A 29 3.40 15.39 36.89
CA ARG A 29 3.43 13.92 36.92
C ARG A 29 2.13 13.31 36.40
N PHE A 30 0.97 13.90 36.74
CA PHE A 30 -0.32 13.48 36.20
C PHE A 30 -0.37 13.66 34.68
N MET A 31 0.00 14.83 34.18
CA MET A 31 0.03 15.13 32.74
C MET A 31 1.01 14.25 31.99
N ASP A 32 2.21 14.01 32.52
CA ASP A 32 3.21 13.12 31.94
C ASP A 32 2.62 11.70 31.77
N GLY A 33 1.92 11.18 32.79
CA GLY A 33 1.23 9.90 32.69
C GLY A 33 0.04 9.89 31.71
N VAL A 34 -0.65 11.03 31.54
CA VAL A 34 -1.69 11.16 30.49
C VAL A 34 -1.05 11.08 29.11
N VAL A 35 0.04 11.82 28.88
CA VAL A 35 0.77 11.85 27.60
C VAL A 35 1.33 10.47 27.25
N GLU A 36 1.90 9.77 28.23
CA GLU A 36 2.39 8.40 28.03
C GLU A 36 1.27 7.44 27.58
N ARG A 37 0.10 7.51 28.24
CA ARG A 37 -1.06 6.67 27.86
C ARG A 37 -1.58 7.00 26.46
N ILE A 38 -1.65 8.28 26.09
CA ILE A 38 -2.06 8.70 24.74
C ILE A 38 -1.08 8.18 23.70
N SER A 39 0.23 8.35 23.93
CA SER A 39 1.28 7.89 23.02
C SER A 39 1.22 6.37 22.80
N LYS A 40 1.02 5.60 23.88
CA LYS A 40 0.87 4.15 23.80
C LYS A 40 -0.39 3.73 23.05
N ARG A 41 -1.49 4.47 23.19
CA ARG A 41 -2.73 4.23 22.44
C ARG A 41 -2.53 4.48 20.95
N GLU A 42 -1.82 5.54 20.57
CA GLU A 42 -1.49 5.82 19.16
C GLU A 42 -0.63 4.72 18.54
N GLU A 43 0.34 4.19 19.28
CA GLU A 43 1.17 3.07 18.81
C GLU A 43 0.34 1.80 18.59
N ILE A 44 -0.54 1.46 19.53
CA ILE A 44 -1.47 0.33 19.40
C ILE A 44 -2.40 0.52 18.21
N GLU A 45 -2.97 1.71 18.01
CA GLU A 45 -3.85 1.99 16.86
C GLU A 45 -3.10 1.82 15.53
N LYS A 46 -1.84 2.29 15.43
CA LYS A 46 -1.02 2.08 14.23
C LYS A 46 -0.80 0.60 13.93
N GLU A 47 -0.47 -0.21 14.93
CA GLU A 47 -0.26 -1.65 14.77
C GLU A 47 -1.57 -2.39 14.42
N LEU A 48 -2.70 -1.97 14.99
CA LEU A 48 -4.02 -2.51 14.62
C LEU A 48 -4.37 -2.20 13.16
N VAL A 49 -4.20 -0.96 12.71
CA VAL A 49 -4.46 -0.57 11.31
C VAL A 49 -3.57 -1.37 10.35
N LYS A 50 -2.29 -1.54 10.69
CA LYS A 50 -1.35 -2.35 9.90
C LYS A 50 -1.82 -3.81 9.82
N SER A 51 -2.24 -4.38 10.95
CA SER A 51 -2.75 -5.77 11.03
C SER A 51 -4.05 -5.96 10.25
N LEU A 52 -4.98 -4.99 10.32
CA LEU A 52 -6.23 -5.01 9.56
C LEU A 52 -5.99 -4.93 8.06
N LYS A 53 -5.06 -4.07 7.60
CA LYS A 53 -4.63 -4.03 6.20
C LYS A 53 -4.02 -5.36 5.75
N LYS A 54 -3.25 -6.03 6.62
CA LYS A 54 -2.68 -7.36 6.34
C LYS A 54 -3.78 -8.42 6.21
N LEU A 55 -4.80 -8.38 7.07
CA LEU A 55 -5.95 -9.30 7.02
C LEU A 55 -6.85 -9.06 5.80
N GLN A 56 -6.95 -7.82 5.31
CA GLN A 56 -7.64 -7.48 4.07
C GLN A 56 -6.82 -7.81 2.81
N ASN A 57 -5.57 -8.23 2.96
CA ASN A 57 -4.70 -8.48 1.82
C ASN A 57 -5.06 -9.80 1.12
N ASN A 58 -5.86 -9.68 0.07
CA ASN A 58 -6.28 -10.81 -0.76
C ASN A 58 -5.25 -11.05 -1.88
N ASN A 59 -4.01 -11.41 -1.51
CA ASN A 59 -2.95 -11.75 -2.46
C ASN A 59 -3.45 -12.71 -3.56
N ALA A 60 -4.25 -13.72 -3.21
CA ALA A 60 -4.83 -14.66 -4.18
C ALA A 60 -5.70 -13.96 -5.24
N ILE A 61 -6.51 -12.97 -4.85
CA ILE A 61 -7.32 -12.18 -5.79
C ILE A 61 -6.41 -11.32 -6.68
N HIS A 62 -5.37 -10.70 -6.11
CA HIS A 62 -4.43 -9.90 -6.88
C HIS A 62 -3.65 -10.76 -7.89
N ILE A 63 -3.15 -11.93 -7.47
CA ILE A 63 -2.49 -12.91 -8.34
C ILE A 63 -3.42 -13.35 -9.47
N SER A 64 -4.66 -13.75 -9.14
CA SER A 64 -5.66 -14.14 -10.14
C SER A 64 -5.87 -13.03 -11.18
N ARG A 65 -6.01 -11.78 -10.74
CA ARG A 65 -6.21 -10.65 -11.66
C ARG A 65 -4.98 -10.37 -12.53
N ILE A 66 -3.76 -10.54 -12.01
CA ILE A 66 -2.55 -10.43 -12.83
C ILE A 66 -2.56 -11.51 -13.91
N ILE A 67 -2.85 -12.77 -13.54
CA ILE A 67 -2.96 -13.88 -14.49
C ILE A 67 -4.02 -13.59 -15.57
N ASP A 68 -5.21 -13.16 -15.18
CA ASP A 68 -6.29 -12.80 -16.12
C ASP A 68 -5.87 -11.65 -17.04
N THR A 69 -5.08 -10.70 -16.53
CA THR A 69 -4.59 -9.56 -17.31
C THR A 69 -3.55 -10.02 -18.34
N ILE A 70 -2.62 -10.89 -17.95
CA ILE A 70 -1.65 -11.51 -18.86
C ILE A 70 -2.38 -12.32 -19.94
N ASP A 71 -3.41 -13.09 -19.57
CA ASP A 71 -4.20 -13.88 -20.53
C ASP A 71 -4.95 -13.01 -21.54
N ASN A 72 -5.39 -11.83 -21.12
CA ASN A 72 -5.98 -10.86 -22.05
C ASN A 72 -4.93 -10.31 -23.04
N ILE A 73 -3.72 -10.00 -22.58
CA ILE A 73 -2.62 -9.57 -23.47
C ILE A 73 -2.34 -10.67 -24.50
N GLN A 74 -2.19 -11.92 -24.05
CA GLN A 74 -1.93 -13.06 -24.94
C GLN A 74 -3.06 -13.28 -25.96
N LYS A 75 -4.32 -13.05 -25.56
CA LYS A 75 -5.46 -13.09 -26.51
C LYS A 75 -5.44 -11.95 -27.51
N PHE A 76 -4.96 -10.77 -27.14
CA PHE A 76 -4.90 -9.62 -28.05
C PHE A 76 -3.86 -9.82 -29.15
N ILE A 77 -2.76 -10.51 -28.84
CA ILE A 77 -1.66 -10.77 -29.76
C ILE A 77 -1.70 -12.18 -30.38
N ASP A 78 -2.77 -12.94 -30.14
CA ASP A 78 -2.92 -14.27 -30.70
C ASP A 78 -3.00 -14.20 -32.23
N ASN A 79 -2.12 -14.95 -32.91
CA ASN A 79 -1.92 -14.93 -34.36
C ASN A 79 -1.58 -13.54 -34.95
N VAL A 80 -1.04 -12.63 -34.13
CA VAL A 80 -0.54 -11.32 -34.58
C VAL A 80 0.97 -11.41 -34.77
N THR A 81 1.47 -10.96 -35.91
CA THR A 81 2.91 -10.82 -36.14
C THR A 81 3.45 -9.53 -35.53
N TYR A 82 4.76 -9.46 -35.30
CA TYR A 82 5.40 -8.23 -34.81
C TYR A 82 5.11 -7.01 -35.72
N GLU A 83 5.13 -7.22 -37.04
CA GLU A 83 4.86 -6.17 -38.03
C GLU A 83 3.42 -5.66 -37.94
N GLU A 84 2.44 -6.55 -37.74
CA GLU A 84 1.04 -6.16 -37.53
C GLU A 84 0.83 -5.49 -36.17
N PHE A 85 1.57 -5.91 -35.14
CA PHE A 85 1.52 -5.30 -33.81
C PHE A 85 2.04 -3.86 -33.85
N LYS A 86 3.24 -3.63 -34.39
CA LYS A 86 3.88 -2.31 -34.38
C LYS A 86 3.11 -1.26 -35.20
N ASP A 87 2.42 -1.70 -36.26
CA ASP A 87 1.64 -0.83 -37.14
C ASP A 87 0.18 -0.62 -36.63
N ASN A 88 -0.20 -1.24 -35.51
CA ASN A 88 -1.53 -1.14 -34.92
C ASN A 88 -1.50 -0.40 -33.58
N ASP A 89 -1.63 0.94 -33.66
CA ASP A 89 -1.60 1.85 -32.50
C ASP A 89 -2.63 1.48 -31.42
N MET A 90 -3.83 1.04 -31.81
CA MET A 90 -4.86 0.62 -30.85
C MET A 90 -4.43 -0.62 -30.05
N LEU A 91 -3.84 -1.60 -30.74
CA LEU A 91 -3.36 -2.83 -30.09
C LEU A 91 -2.18 -2.54 -29.17
N VAL A 92 -1.21 -1.74 -29.62
CA VAL A 92 -0.07 -1.29 -28.81
C VAL A 92 -0.56 -0.58 -27.55
N SER A 93 -1.46 0.41 -27.71
CA SER A 93 -2.06 1.15 -26.61
C SER A 93 -2.78 0.24 -25.61
N ALA A 94 -3.56 -0.73 -26.12
CA ALA A 94 -4.26 -1.70 -25.28
C ALA A 94 -3.31 -2.59 -24.48
N VAL A 95 -2.19 -3.01 -25.08
CA VAL A 95 -1.18 -3.83 -24.41
C VAL A 95 -0.44 -3.01 -23.34
N ILE A 96 -0.02 -1.79 -23.64
CA ILE A 96 0.65 -0.89 -22.67
C ILE A 96 -0.24 -0.71 -21.44
N LEU A 97 -1.53 -0.40 -21.63
CA LEU A 97 -2.49 -0.26 -20.54
C LEU A 97 -2.59 -1.55 -19.69
N LYS A 98 -2.57 -2.72 -20.32
CA LYS A 98 -2.61 -4.00 -19.59
C LYS A 98 -1.32 -4.23 -18.77
N PHE A 99 -0.15 -3.84 -19.28
CA PHE A 99 1.08 -3.87 -18.49
C PHE A 99 1.03 -2.92 -17.28
N GLU A 100 0.49 -1.71 -17.46
CA GLU A 100 0.28 -0.79 -16.34
C GLU A 100 -0.64 -1.39 -15.29
N ILE A 101 -1.73 -2.05 -15.70
CA ILE A 101 -2.64 -2.75 -14.79
C ILE A 101 -1.91 -3.87 -14.04
N VAL A 102 -1.05 -4.67 -14.71
CA VAL A 102 -0.23 -5.69 -14.04
C VAL A 102 0.63 -5.06 -12.94
N GLY A 103 1.36 -3.99 -13.25
CA GLY A 103 2.20 -3.30 -12.27
C GLY A 103 1.41 -2.65 -11.13
N GLU A 104 0.24 -2.08 -11.43
CA GLU A 104 -0.64 -1.48 -10.41
C GLU A 104 -1.22 -2.53 -9.46
N ILE A 105 -1.60 -3.71 -9.96
CA ILE A 105 -2.04 -4.81 -9.11
C ILE A 105 -0.85 -5.35 -8.30
N ALA A 106 0.34 -5.45 -8.88
CA ALA A 106 1.55 -5.89 -8.20
C ALA A 106 1.92 -5.02 -6.98
N LYS A 107 1.61 -3.71 -7.00
CA LYS A 107 1.79 -2.83 -5.82
C LYS A 107 0.97 -3.25 -4.60
N ASN A 108 -0.16 -3.90 -4.82
CA ASN A 108 -1.08 -4.31 -3.75
C ASN A 108 -0.71 -5.66 -3.13
N ILE A 109 0.24 -6.38 -3.74
CA ILE A 109 0.77 -7.64 -3.18
C ILE A 109 1.48 -7.34 -1.86
N SER A 110 1.18 -8.15 -0.84
CA SER A 110 1.77 -7.98 0.50
C SER A 110 3.29 -7.97 0.46
N GLU A 111 3.93 -7.15 1.28
CA GLU A 111 5.39 -7.19 1.45
C GLU A 111 5.87 -8.59 1.84
N GLU A 112 5.09 -9.32 2.63
CA GLU A 112 5.42 -10.70 3.00
C GLU A 112 5.54 -11.61 1.78
N LEU A 113 4.64 -11.51 0.79
CA LEU A 113 4.73 -12.31 -0.43
C LEU A 113 5.80 -11.78 -1.39
N ARG A 114 5.99 -10.46 -1.47
CA ARG A 114 7.06 -9.86 -2.29
C ARG A 114 8.46 -10.23 -1.79
N ASN A 115 8.62 -10.44 -0.49
CA ASN A 115 9.88 -10.82 0.14
C ASN A 115 10.12 -12.35 0.17
N LYS A 116 9.15 -13.17 -0.26
CA LYS A 116 9.37 -14.61 -0.43
C LYS A 116 10.19 -14.88 -1.69
N ASP A 117 11.06 -15.88 -1.61
CA ASP A 117 11.78 -16.39 -2.78
C ASP A 117 10.84 -17.22 -3.67
N ASN A 118 10.08 -16.52 -4.53
CA ASN A 118 9.20 -17.09 -5.54
C ASN A 118 9.72 -16.84 -6.96
N GLY A 119 10.96 -16.31 -7.08
CA GLY A 119 11.57 -15.97 -8.36
C GLY A 119 10.89 -14.84 -9.13
N ILE A 120 9.93 -14.11 -8.55
CA ILE A 120 9.26 -12.96 -9.18
C ILE A 120 9.91 -11.68 -8.68
N ASN A 121 10.41 -10.86 -9.60
CA ASN A 121 10.86 -9.52 -9.27
C ASN A 121 9.67 -8.55 -9.27
N TRP A 122 8.97 -8.50 -8.15
CA TRP A 122 7.81 -7.60 -7.97
C TRP A 122 8.16 -6.13 -8.12
N LYS A 123 9.40 -5.75 -7.77
CA LYS A 123 9.87 -4.37 -7.87
C LYS A 123 9.95 -3.95 -9.34
N ASP A 124 10.53 -4.78 -10.20
CA ASP A 124 10.63 -4.49 -11.62
C ASP A 124 9.25 -4.31 -12.28
N LEU A 125 8.25 -5.12 -11.90
CA LEU A 125 6.87 -4.96 -12.41
C LEU A 125 6.26 -3.60 -12.03
N ILE A 126 6.53 -3.14 -10.81
CA ILE A 126 6.04 -1.86 -10.30
C ILE A 126 6.77 -0.69 -10.96
N GLU A 127 8.09 -0.81 -11.12
CA GLU A 127 8.92 0.22 -11.76
C GLU A 127 8.65 0.33 -13.25
N TYR A 128 8.42 -0.80 -13.94
CA TYR A 128 8.05 -0.79 -15.35
C TYR A 128 6.73 -0.06 -15.60
N ARG A 129 5.74 -0.20 -14.71
CA ARG A 129 4.51 0.61 -14.78
C ARG A 129 4.78 2.11 -14.66
N ASN A 130 5.75 2.54 -13.85
CA ASN A 130 6.10 3.96 -13.77
C ASN A 130 6.81 4.41 -15.06
N TYR A 131 7.72 3.58 -15.57
CA TYR A 131 8.39 3.82 -16.84
C TYR A 131 7.40 4.00 -17.99
N LEU A 132 6.40 3.13 -18.12
CA LEU A 132 5.39 3.20 -19.19
C LEU A 132 4.57 4.50 -19.16
N ILE A 133 4.16 4.94 -17.96
CA ILE A 133 3.38 6.17 -17.80
C ILE A 133 4.21 7.41 -18.14
N ASP A 134 5.48 7.43 -17.73
CA ASP A 134 6.36 8.57 -17.93
C ASP A 134 6.91 8.64 -19.37
N ASN A 135 7.06 7.49 -20.05
CA ASN A 135 7.74 7.37 -21.34
C ASN A 135 6.84 6.81 -22.44
N TYR A 136 5.52 6.99 -22.36
CA TYR A 136 4.55 6.40 -23.29
C TYR A 136 4.90 6.59 -24.77
N PHE A 137 5.44 7.75 -25.15
CA PHE A 137 5.82 8.08 -26.53
C PHE A 137 7.20 7.52 -26.96
N GLU A 138 7.99 7.00 -26.03
CA GLU A 138 9.38 6.54 -26.23
C GLU A 138 9.54 5.03 -25.97
N ILE A 139 8.44 4.28 -25.87
CA ILE A 139 8.49 2.83 -25.65
C ILE A 139 9.05 2.14 -26.89
N ASP A 140 10.14 1.38 -26.71
CA ASP A 140 10.65 0.47 -27.73
C ASP A 140 9.70 -0.72 -27.92
N LEU A 141 9.00 -0.73 -29.04
CA LEU A 141 8.03 -1.77 -29.38
C LEU A 141 8.65 -3.14 -29.59
N ASN A 142 9.94 -3.23 -29.97
CA ASN A 142 10.63 -4.53 -30.03
C ASN A 142 10.77 -5.12 -28.63
N THR A 143 11.27 -4.32 -27.69
CA THR A 143 11.40 -4.75 -26.29
C THR A 143 10.04 -5.11 -25.69
N LEU A 144 9.01 -4.29 -25.92
CA LEU A 144 7.65 -4.60 -25.47
C LEU A 144 7.15 -5.93 -26.04
N TRP A 145 7.37 -6.18 -27.34
CA TRP A 145 7.00 -7.44 -27.99
C TRP A 145 7.71 -8.65 -27.38
N GLU A 146 9.01 -8.54 -27.10
CA GLU A 146 9.77 -9.59 -26.41
C GLU A 146 9.24 -9.86 -25.00
N MET A 147 8.92 -8.81 -24.25
CA MET A 147 8.37 -8.93 -22.89
C MET A 147 7.01 -9.62 -22.88
N ILE A 148 6.14 -9.34 -23.86
CA ILE A 148 4.84 -10.02 -24.01
C ILE A 148 5.06 -11.53 -24.22
N ASN A 149 5.93 -11.89 -25.16
CA ASN A 149 6.09 -13.27 -25.60
C ASN A 149 6.92 -14.13 -24.64
N ASN A 150 7.79 -13.51 -23.83
CA ASN A 150 8.71 -14.23 -22.95
C ASN A 150 8.45 -13.95 -21.47
N ASP A 151 8.56 -12.69 -21.05
CA ASP A 151 8.63 -12.35 -19.63
C ASP A 151 7.27 -12.46 -18.94
N LEU A 152 6.19 -12.03 -19.61
CA LEU A 152 4.83 -12.20 -19.10
C LEU A 152 4.43 -13.67 -19.00
N VAL A 153 4.84 -14.50 -19.96
CA VAL A 153 4.58 -15.95 -19.93
C VAL A 153 5.27 -16.58 -18.71
N LYS A 154 6.56 -16.28 -18.51
CA LYS A 154 7.32 -16.74 -17.33
C LYS A 154 6.74 -16.21 -16.03
N LEU A 155 6.28 -14.96 -16.00
CA LEU A 155 5.62 -14.38 -14.83
C LEU A 155 4.34 -15.16 -14.49
N LYS A 156 3.49 -15.45 -15.47
CA LYS A 156 2.27 -16.23 -15.28
C LYS A 156 2.58 -17.62 -14.72
N GLU A 157 3.57 -18.31 -15.27
CA GLU A 157 4.01 -19.63 -14.77
C GLU A 157 4.41 -19.57 -13.30
N LYS A 158 5.23 -18.58 -12.92
CA LYS A 158 5.63 -18.39 -11.51
C LYS A 158 4.45 -18.08 -10.60
N LEU A 159 3.52 -17.23 -11.04
CA LEU A 159 2.32 -16.89 -10.29
C LEU A 159 1.44 -18.10 -10.03
N LEU A 160 1.30 -19.01 -11.00
CA LEU A 160 0.55 -20.26 -10.86
C LEU A 160 1.20 -21.25 -9.86
N MET A 161 2.50 -21.11 -9.60
CA MET A 161 3.23 -21.94 -8.62
C MET A 161 3.14 -21.41 -7.18
N ILE A 162 2.60 -20.20 -6.97
CA ILE A 162 2.41 -19.64 -5.62
C ILE A 162 1.25 -20.38 -4.94
N LYS A 163 1.55 -21.05 -3.82
CA LYS A 163 0.59 -21.73 -2.95
C LYS A 163 -0.10 -20.77 -1.98
#